data_AF-A0A3M6UU28-F1
#
_entry.id   AF-A0A3M6UU28-F1
#
_cell.length_a   1.000
_cell.length_b   1.000
_cell.length_c   1.000
_cell.angle_alpha   90.00
_cell.angle_beta   90.00
_cell.angle_gamma   90.00
#
_symmetry.space_group_name_H-M   'P 1'
#
loop_
_entity.id
_entity.type
_entity.pdbx_description
1 polymer ?
#
loop_
_entity_poly.entity_id
_entity_poly.type
_entity_poly.pdbx_seq_one_letter_code
_entity_poly.pdbx_strand_id
1 'polypeptide(L)'
;MKFTYVLVVLALVAFLALFGSEAKRAKKGEAFMIKQISNKLKTVCPNQKKHLKQVLSIVSSVDLTLRFTHSRIGAIDLATKQLRKANTKIFQRLTKLDRKLTTITKMMRKAINGDKPKSVTICETKKTTITCKKGKKMNILHANYGRLNKNTCGKSTVTNCRASTSLGFVQKTCKGKVSCALHASNSVFGDPCRGVRKYLTVKYKCE
;
A
#
# COMPACT_ATOMS: atom_id res chain seq x y z
N MET A 1 9.00 0.93 11.45
CA MET A 1 8.15 1.22 12.64
C MET A 1 6.64 0.98 12.45
N LYS A 2 6.04 1.14 11.25
CA LYS A 2 4.59 0.89 11.06
C LYS A 2 4.20 -0.58 10.90
N PHE A 3 5.09 -1.40 10.33
CA PHE A 3 4.81 -2.82 10.07
C PHE A 3 4.84 -3.68 11.35
N THR A 4 5.75 -3.35 12.27
CA THR A 4 5.85 -4.02 13.58
C THR A 4 4.61 -3.77 14.43
N TYR A 5 4.06 -2.55 14.41
CA TYR A 5 2.83 -2.23 15.16
C TYR A 5 1.60 -2.99 14.65
N VAL A 6 1.48 -3.16 13.33
CA VAL A 6 0.37 -3.93 12.72
C VAL A 6 0.47 -5.41 13.08
N LEU A 7 1.67 -5.98 13.10
CA LEU A 7 1.90 -7.37 13.53
C LEU A 7 1.59 -7.59 15.01
N VAL A 8 1.97 -6.65 15.89
CA VAL A 8 1.67 -6.72 17.33
C VAL A 8 0.16 -6.62 17.60
N VAL A 9 -0.55 -5.74 16.88
CA VAL A 9 -2.01 -5.61 17.01
C VAL A 9 -2.73 -6.86 16.50
N LEU A 10 -2.29 -7.44 15.37
CA LEU A 10 -2.86 -8.69 14.86
C LEU A 10 -2.58 -9.88 15.80
N ALA A 11 -1.39 -9.95 16.40
CA ALA A 11 -1.04 -10.96 17.38
C ALA A 11 -1.89 -10.84 18.65
N LEU A 12 -2.11 -9.62 19.18
CA LEU A 12 -2.99 -9.37 20.32
C LEU A 12 -4.44 -9.76 20.03
N VAL A 13 -4.95 -9.43 18.84
CA VAL A 13 -6.32 -9.79 18.43
C VAL A 13 -6.47 -11.31 18.27
N ALA A 14 -5.46 -12.00 17.75
CA ALA A 14 -5.44 -13.47 17.66
C ALA A 14 -5.36 -14.12 19.05
N PHE A 15 -4.54 -13.57 19.96
CA PHE A 15 -4.42 -14.05 21.33
C PHE A 15 -5.74 -13.92 22.10
N LEU A 16 -6.43 -12.78 21.96
CA LEU A 16 -7.77 -12.57 22.52
C LEU A 16 -8.85 -13.47 21.89
N ALA A 17 -8.69 -13.88 20.64
CA ALA A 17 -9.61 -14.80 19.96
C ALA A 17 -9.49 -16.25 20.47
N LEU A 18 -8.28 -16.68 20.87
CA LEU A 18 -8.05 -18.01 21.45
C LEU A 18 -8.78 -18.19 22.80
N PHE A 19 -8.81 -17.14 23.64
CA PHE A 19 -9.60 -17.13 24.88
C PHE A 19 -11.12 -17.14 24.65
N GLY A 20 -11.59 -16.66 23.51
CA GLY A 20 -13.02 -16.65 23.16
C GLY A 20 -13.59 -18.04 22.82
N SER A 21 -12.74 -18.97 22.36
CA SER A 21 -13.11 -20.35 22.00
C SER A 21 -13.28 -21.26 23.21
N GLU A 22 -12.52 -21.05 24.29
CA GLU A 22 -12.61 -21.87 25.51
C GLU A 22 -13.88 -21.55 26.32
N ALA A 23 -14.32 -20.29 26.32
CA ALA A 23 -15.53 -19.85 27.02
C ALA A 23 -16.84 -20.48 26.50
N LYS A 24 -16.90 -20.84 25.20
CA LYS A 24 -18.07 -21.51 24.61
C LYS A 24 -18.11 -23.02 24.90
N ARG A 25 -16.96 -23.64 25.17
CA ARG A 25 -16.86 -25.08 25.47
C ARG A 25 -17.15 -25.40 26.94
N ALA A 26 -16.98 -24.42 27.84
CA ALA A 26 -17.30 -24.55 29.27
C ALA A 26 -18.83 -24.70 29.57
N LYS A 27 -19.70 -24.02 28.81
CA LYS A 27 -21.16 -23.97 29.12
C LYS A 27 -21.95 -25.27 28.94
N LYS A 28 -21.40 -26.30 28.30
CA LYS A 28 -22.11 -27.60 28.11
C LYS A 28 -21.56 -28.73 28.99
N GLY A 29 -20.38 -28.55 29.58
CA GLY A 29 -19.70 -29.56 30.39
C GLY A 29 -19.98 -29.49 31.89
N GLU A 30 -20.31 -28.31 32.43
CA GLU A 30 -20.45 -28.09 33.88
C GLU A 30 -21.60 -28.88 34.51
N ALA A 31 -22.79 -28.88 33.89
CA ALA A 31 -23.94 -29.62 34.41
C ALA A 31 -23.73 -31.15 34.40
N PHE A 32 -22.95 -31.66 33.45
CA PHE A 32 -22.60 -33.07 33.34
C PHE A 32 -21.55 -33.47 34.38
N MET A 33 -20.52 -32.63 34.58
CA MET A 33 -19.46 -32.85 35.58
C MET A 33 -20.00 -32.80 37.00
N ILE A 34 -20.89 -31.84 37.34
CA ILE A 34 -21.51 -31.75 38.67
C ILE A 34 -22.36 -33.00 38.97
N LYS A 35 -23.09 -33.52 37.99
CA LYS A 35 -23.90 -34.74 38.14
C LYS A 35 -23.03 -35.99 38.31
N GLN A 36 -21.90 -36.09 37.59
CA GLN A 36 -20.92 -37.17 37.78
C GLN A 36 -20.24 -37.11 39.15
N ILE A 37 -19.80 -35.92 39.58
CA ILE A 37 -19.15 -35.72 40.88
C ILE A 37 -20.12 -36.04 42.02
N SER A 38 -21.38 -35.59 41.94
CA SER A 38 -22.42 -35.91 42.94
C SER A 38 -22.71 -37.41 43.04
N ASN A 39 -22.79 -38.10 41.90
CA ASN A 39 -23.00 -39.55 41.89
C ASN A 39 -21.79 -40.32 42.43
N LYS A 40 -20.55 -39.88 42.13
CA LYS A 40 -19.33 -40.51 42.69
C LYS A 40 -19.14 -40.23 44.19
N LEU A 41 -19.53 -39.06 44.70
CA LEU A 41 -19.49 -38.76 46.13
C LEU A 41 -20.48 -39.61 46.94
N LYS A 42 -21.65 -39.92 46.37
CA LYS A 42 -22.65 -40.82 47.00
C LYS A 42 -22.15 -42.27 47.14
N THR A 43 -21.30 -42.74 46.22
CA THR A 43 -20.76 -44.10 46.25
C THR A 43 -19.55 -44.25 47.18
N VAL A 44 -18.80 -43.18 47.46
CA VAL A 44 -17.53 -43.24 48.20
C VAL A 44 -17.69 -43.09 49.73
N CYS A 45 -18.76 -42.45 50.25
CA CYS A 45 -18.94 -42.23 51.69
C CYS A 45 -20.40 -42.41 52.16
N PRO A 46 -20.86 -43.66 52.40
CA PRO A 46 -22.26 -43.94 52.74
C PRO A 46 -22.69 -43.48 54.16
N ASN A 47 -21.76 -43.21 55.07
CA ASN A 47 -22.06 -42.98 56.50
C ASN A 47 -21.78 -41.57 57.06
N GLN A 48 -21.54 -40.58 56.20
CA GLN A 48 -21.30 -39.17 56.57
C GLN A 48 -22.51 -38.27 56.19
N LYS A 49 -23.73 -38.66 56.56
CA LYS A 49 -24.98 -37.94 56.17
C LYS A 49 -25.02 -36.46 56.60
N LYS A 50 -24.38 -36.10 57.73
CA LYS A 50 -24.35 -34.72 58.25
C LYS A 50 -23.43 -33.81 57.43
N HIS A 51 -22.24 -34.29 57.06
CA HIS A 51 -21.30 -33.56 56.23
C HIS A 51 -21.72 -33.55 54.74
N LEU A 52 -22.39 -34.59 54.25
CA LEU A 52 -22.95 -34.62 52.89
C LEU A 52 -24.04 -33.54 52.68
N LYS A 53 -24.88 -33.28 53.68
CA LYS A 53 -25.88 -32.19 53.63
C LYS A 53 -25.21 -30.81 53.60
N GLN A 54 -24.16 -30.59 54.41
CA GLN A 54 -23.38 -29.34 54.38
C GLN A 54 -22.68 -29.14 53.03
N VAL A 55 -22.05 -30.19 52.49
CA VAL A 55 -21.41 -30.15 51.17
C VAL A 55 -22.42 -29.88 50.05
N LEU A 56 -23.60 -30.52 50.06
CA LEU A 56 -24.65 -30.23 49.08
C LEU A 56 -25.15 -28.79 49.15
N SER A 57 -25.26 -28.23 50.36
CA SER A 57 -25.66 -26.83 50.57
C SER A 57 -24.63 -25.84 50.01
N ILE A 58 -23.33 -26.11 50.24
CA ILE A 58 -22.23 -25.32 49.67
C ILE A 58 -22.23 -25.42 48.14
N VAL A 59 -22.38 -26.63 47.58
CA VAL A 59 -22.46 -26.84 46.13
C VAL A 59 -23.65 -26.11 45.51
N SER A 60 -24.82 -26.11 46.17
CA SER A 60 -25.99 -25.36 45.71
C SER A 60 -25.78 -23.85 45.74
N SER A 61 -25.05 -23.34 46.74
CA SER A 61 -24.75 -21.90 46.87
C SER A 61 -23.72 -21.44 45.82
N VAL A 62 -22.73 -22.28 45.54
CA VAL A 62 -21.75 -22.06 44.47
C VAL A 62 -22.41 -22.15 43.09
N ASP A 63 -23.33 -23.10 42.85
CA ASP A 63 -24.07 -23.19 41.58
C ASP A 63 -24.94 -21.95 41.33
N LEU A 64 -25.60 -21.44 42.37
CA LEU A 64 -26.41 -20.23 42.28
C LEU A 64 -25.55 -19.00 41.93
N THR A 65 -24.41 -18.82 42.60
CA THR A 65 -23.47 -17.73 42.30
C THR A 65 -22.86 -17.86 40.90
N LEU A 66 -22.57 -19.09 40.44
CA LEU A 66 -22.08 -19.38 39.08
C LEU A 66 -23.13 -19.03 38.00
N ARG A 67 -24.42 -19.30 38.25
CA ARG A 67 -25.51 -18.88 37.34
C ARG A 67 -25.64 -17.37 37.26
N PHE A 68 -25.52 -16.67 38.40
CA PHE A 68 -25.55 -15.21 38.43
C PHE A 68 -24.35 -14.60 37.69
N THR A 69 -23.15 -15.17 37.81
CA THR A 69 -21.96 -14.70 37.07
C THR A 69 -22.06 -15.01 35.57
N HIS A 70 -22.56 -16.19 35.18
CA HIS A 70 -22.81 -16.53 33.76
C HIS A 70 -23.83 -15.63 33.09
N SER A 71 -24.86 -15.19 33.83
CA SER A 71 -25.85 -14.21 33.35
C SER A 71 -25.20 -12.84 33.10
N ARG A 72 -24.36 -12.36 34.05
CA ARG A 72 -23.60 -11.11 33.91
C ARG A 72 -22.60 -11.15 32.74
N ILE A 73 -21.89 -12.26 32.55
CA ILE A 73 -20.96 -12.46 31.41
C ILE A 73 -21.72 -12.42 30.08
N GLY A 74 -22.93 -13.01 30.02
CA GLY A 74 -23.78 -12.95 28.83
C GLY A 74 -24.19 -11.53 28.44
N ALA A 75 -24.52 -10.68 29.43
CA ALA A 75 -24.83 -9.27 29.19
C ALA A 75 -23.61 -8.48 28.67
N ILE A 76 -22.42 -8.76 29.21
CA ILE A 76 -21.16 -8.16 28.76
C ILE A 76 -20.81 -8.60 27.32
N ASP A 77 -20.98 -9.88 26.98
CA ASP A 77 -20.75 -10.38 25.61
C ASP A 77 -21.72 -9.72 24.60
N LEU A 78 -22.98 -9.50 24.99
CA LEU A 78 -23.94 -8.79 24.15
C LEU A 78 -23.54 -7.33 23.95
N ALA A 79 -23.16 -6.63 25.01
CA ALA A 79 -22.70 -5.24 24.95
C ALA A 79 -21.43 -5.09 24.07
N THR A 80 -20.45 -5.98 24.23
CA THR A 80 -19.23 -5.98 23.41
C THR A 80 -19.52 -6.31 21.94
N LYS A 81 -20.50 -7.19 21.64
CA LYS A 81 -20.94 -7.47 20.26
C LYS A 81 -21.58 -6.24 19.60
N GLN A 82 -22.37 -5.46 20.35
CA GLN A 82 -22.96 -4.22 19.84
C GLN A 82 -21.88 -3.16 19.58
N LEU A 83 -20.92 -3.00 20.49
CA LEU A 83 -19.77 -2.10 20.29
C LEU A 83 -18.93 -2.49 19.08
N ARG A 84 -18.67 -3.79 18.88
CA ARG A 84 -17.97 -4.29 17.67
C ARG A 84 -18.71 -3.90 16.39
N LYS A 85 -20.03 -4.11 16.33
CA LYS A 85 -20.86 -3.71 15.18
C LYS A 85 -20.79 -2.21 14.91
N ALA A 86 -20.94 -1.38 15.93
CA ALA A 86 -20.81 0.08 15.80
C ALA A 86 -19.43 0.49 15.26
N ASN A 87 -18.36 -0.09 15.83
CA ASN A 87 -16.99 0.18 15.40
C ASN A 87 -16.71 -0.29 13.96
N THR A 88 -17.31 -1.40 13.49
CA THR A 88 -17.18 -1.82 12.08
C THR A 88 -17.79 -0.80 11.10
N LYS A 89 -18.93 -0.20 11.45
CA LYS A 89 -19.59 0.83 10.62
C LYS A 89 -18.74 2.10 10.53
N ILE A 90 -18.09 2.48 11.63
CA ILE A 90 -17.13 3.60 11.67
C ILE A 90 -15.92 3.29 10.78
N PHE A 91 -15.33 2.10 10.91
CA PHE A 91 -14.18 1.69 10.09
C PHE A 91 -14.51 1.64 8.58
N GLN A 92 -15.71 1.17 8.22
CA GLN A 92 -16.18 1.22 6.83
C GLN A 92 -16.27 2.66 6.28
N ARG A 93 -16.72 3.62 7.09
CA ARG A 93 -16.75 5.04 6.69
C ARG A 93 -15.34 5.61 6.54
N LEU A 94 -14.43 5.28 7.46
CA LEU A 94 -13.03 5.71 7.42
C LEU A 94 -12.30 5.17 6.19
N THR A 95 -12.46 3.90 5.85
CA THR A 95 -11.86 3.31 4.64
C THR A 95 -12.40 3.91 3.34
N LYS A 96 -13.69 4.29 3.31
CA LYS A 96 -14.28 5.01 2.17
C LYS A 96 -13.66 6.40 2.01
N LEU A 97 -13.38 7.10 3.11
CA LEU A 97 -12.72 8.41 3.10
C LEU A 97 -11.25 8.29 2.64
N ASP A 98 -10.54 7.26 3.09
CA ASP A 98 -9.16 6.99 2.68
C ASP A 98 -9.05 6.69 1.17
N ARG A 99 -10.01 5.95 0.60
CA ARG A 99 -10.11 5.75 -0.87
C ARG A 99 -10.30 7.07 -1.64
N LYS A 100 -11.06 8.02 -1.09
CA LYS A 100 -11.20 9.35 -1.70
C LYS A 100 -9.87 10.12 -1.61
N LEU A 101 -9.20 10.08 -0.45
CA LEU A 101 -7.93 10.76 -0.25
C LEU A 101 -6.81 10.20 -1.15
N THR A 102 -6.74 8.88 -1.32
CA THR A 102 -5.82 8.23 -2.26
C THR A 102 -6.08 8.62 -3.72
N THR A 103 -7.34 8.83 -4.09
CA THR A 103 -7.70 9.35 -5.43
C THR A 103 -7.23 10.79 -5.62
N ILE A 104 -7.47 11.66 -4.63
CA ILE A 104 -7.03 13.06 -4.64
C ILE A 104 -5.49 13.14 -4.72
N THR A 105 -4.77 12.39 -3.89
CA THR A 105 -3.30 12.36 -3.92
C THR A 105 -2.75 11.83 -5.25
N LYS A 106 -3.41 10.85 -5.88
CA LYS A 106 -3.06 10.38 -7.24
C LYS A 106 -3.24 11.47 -8.29
N MET A 107 -4.33 12.24 -8.21
CA MET A 107 -4.57 13.39 -9.09
C MET A 107 -3.51 14.49 -8.90
N MET A 108 -3.19 14.83 -7.65
CA MET A 108 -2.15 15.81 -7.33
C MET A 108 -0.76 15.36 -7.82
N ARG A 109 -0.37 14.09 -7.62
CA ARG A 109 0.88 13.54 -8.19
C ARG A 109 0.91 13.61 -9.72
N LYS A 110 -0.23 13.39 -10.37
CA LYS A 110 -0.35 13.52 -11.83
C LYS A 110 -0.21 14.97 -12.28
N ALA A 111 -0.72 15.94 -11.52
CA ALA A 111 -0.50 17.37 -11.80
C ALA A 111 0.98 17.75 -11.66
N ILE A 112 1.64 17.32 -10.57
CA ILE A 112 3.07 17.62 -10.33
C ILE A 112 3.99 16.95 -11.37
N ASN A 113 3.72 15.71 -11.74
CA ASN A 113 4.57 14.97 -12.69
C ASN A 113 4.14 15.11 -14.16
N GLY A 114 2.96 15.65 -14.44
CA GLY A 114 2.40 15.79 -15.78
C GLY A 114 3.16 16.76 -16.68
N ASP A 115 4.03 17.57 -16.08
CA ASP A 115 4.65 18.76 -16.65
C ASP A 115 6.18 18.79 -16.47
N LYS A 116 6.80 17.69 -16.04
CA LYS A 116 8.26 17.64 -15.98
C LYS A 116 8.86 17.61 -17.38
N PRO A 117 9.92 18.41 -17.65
CA PRO A 117 10.66 18.31 -18.89
C PRO A 117 11.23 16.91 -19.11
N LYS A 118 10.99 16.34 -20.28
CA LYS A 118 11.59 15.10 -20.77
C LYS A 118 12.89 15.41 -21.51
N SER A 119 13.85 14.50 -21.47
CA SER A 119 15.11 14.60 -22.21
C SER A 119 15.32 13.33 -23.03
N VAL A 120 15.76 13.48 -24.28
CA VAL A 120 16.11 12.37 -25.16
C VAL A 120 17.49 12.62 -25.78
N THR A 121 18.23 11.54 -26.01
CA THR A 121 19.54 11.56 -26.66
C THR A 121 19.53 10.60 -27.83
N ILE A 122 19.95 11.08 -29.00
CA ILE A 122 19.94 10.33 -30.26
C ILE A 122 21.36 10.38 -30.83
N CYS A 123 22.02 9.24 -30.96
CA CYS A 123 23.37 9.19 -31.52
C CYS A 123 23.40 9.56 -33.00
N GLU A 124 24.53 10.07 -33.50
CA GLU A 124 24.73 10.32 -34.93
C GLU A 124 24.35 9.11 -35.79
N THR A 125 23.74 9.39 -36.94
CA THR A 125 23.08 8.50 -37.91
C THR A 125 21.81 7.79 -37.44
N LYS A 126 21.39 7.97 -36.17
CA LYS A 126 20.16 7.37 -35.65
C LYS A 126 18.94 8.28 -35.80
N LYS A 127 17.78 7.65 -35.91
CA LYS A 127 16.46 8.29 -35.94
C LYS A 127 15.66 7.88 -34.70
N THR A 128 14.89 8.81 -34.15
CA THR A 128 13.97 8.54 -33.04
C THR A 128 12.74 9.43 -33.15
N THR A 129 11.59 8.89 -32.79
CA THR A 129 10.34 9.66 -32.68
C THR A 129 10.07 9.98 -31.23
N ILE A 130 9.89 11.27 -30.92
CA ILE A 130 9.39 11.71 -29.62
C ILE A 130 7.88 11.90 -29.71
N THR A 131 7.15 11.55 -28.64
CA THR A 131 5.69 11.62 -28.58
C THR A 131 5.17 12.17 -27.24
N CYS A 132 4.15 13.01 -27.31
CA CYS A 132 3.33 13.46 -26.19
C CYS A 132 2.03 12.65 -26.11
N LYS A 133 1.39 12.67 -24.94
CA LYS A 133 0.07 12.06 -24.77
C LYS A 133 -0.96 12.83 -25.61
N LYS A 134 -2.01 12.14 -26.05
CA LYS A 134 -3.12 12.73 -26.82
C LYS A 134 -3.64 14.01 -26.12
N GLY A 135 -3.74 15.09 -26.87
CA GLY A 135 -4.19 16.40 -26.38
C GLY A 135 -3.09 17.34 -25.86
N LYS A 136 -1.84 16.88 -25.70
CA LYS A 136 -0.70 17.73 -25.32
C LYS A 136 0.22 18.01 -26.51
N LYS A 137 0.69 19.25 -26.63
CA LYS A 137 1.64 19.70 -27.66
C LYS A 137 3.06 19.75 -27.10
N MET A 138 4.05 19.48 -27.95
CA MET A 138 5.46 19.59 -27.57
C MET A 138 5.93 21.03 -27.53
N ASN A 139 6.59 21.39 -26.43
CA ASN A 139 7.35 22.62 -26.30
C ASN A 139 8.83 22.26 -26.15
N ILE A 140 9.67 22.69 -27.09
CA ILE A 140 11.11 22.37 -27.11
C ILE A 140 11.87 23.42 -26.31
N LEU A 141 12.50 22.99 -25.22
CA LEU A 141 13.23 23.84 -24.28
C LEU A 141 14.72 23.96 -24.63
N HIS A 142 15.31 22.86 -25.12
CA HIS A 142 16.72 22.82 -25.48
C HIS A 142 16.95 21.77 -26.57
N ALA A 143 17.86 22.04 -27.51
CA ALA A 143 18.39 21.03 -28.39
C ALA A 143 19.84 21.33 -28.77
N ASN A 144 20.67 20.29 -28.85
CA ASN A 144 22.06 20.39 -29.26
C ASN A 144 22.47 19.15 -30.05
N TYR A 145 22.82 19.32 -31.32
CA TYR A 145 23.57 18.34 -32.09
C TYR A 145 25.06 18.66 -31.96
N GLY A 146 25.83 17.70 -31.48
CA GLY A 146 27.26 17.89 -31.21
C GLY A 146 27.77 16.89 -30.17
N ARG A 147 28.67 17.33 -29.31
CA ARG A 147 29.20 16.52 -28.20
C ARG A 147 29.59 17.39 -27.02
N LEU A 148 28.94 17.12 -25.88
CA LEU A 148 29.11 17.84 -24.62
C LEU A 148 29.72 16.98 -23.51
N ASN A 149 29.82 15.67 -23.73
CA ASN A 149 30.39 14.76 -22.75
C ASN A 149 31.20 13.65 -23.44
N LYS A 150 32.06 13.02 -22.64
CA LYS A 150 33.02 12.03 -23.14
C LYS A 150 32.39 10.70 -23.47
N ASN A 151 31.31 10.31 -22.78
CA ASN A 151 30.83 8.92 -22.75
C ASN A 151 29.53 8.66 -23.53
N THR A 152 28.81 9.70 -23.94
CA THR A 152 27.53 9.50 -24.67
C THR A 152 27.80 9.07 -26.11
N CYS A 153 27.10 8.04 -26.56
CA CYS A 153 27.20 7.53 -27.93
C CYS A 153 28.64 7.15 -28.34
N GLY A 154 29.44 6.64 -27.39
CA GLY A 154 30.85 6.30 -27.56
C GLY A 154 31.77 7.19 -26.73
N LYS A 155 33.03 6.76 -26.58
CA LYS A 155 34.09 7.50 -25.88
C LYS A 155 34.75 8.53 -26.81
N SER A 156 34.97 9.74 -26.31
CA SER A 156 35.66 10.83 -27.02
C SER A 156 36.28 11.80 -26.02
N THR A 157 37.42 12.39 -26.35
CA THR A 157 38.09 13.43 -25.55
C THR A 157 37.50 14.81 -25.77
N VAL A 158 36.89 15.05 -26.94
CA VAL A 158 36.23 16.33 -27.30
C VAL A 158 34.89 16.47 -26.58
N THR A 159 34.68 17.58 -25.87
CA THR A 159 33.43 17.84 -25.10
C THR A 159 32.82 19.23 -25.24
N ASN A 160 33.22 20.02 -26.23
CA ASN A 160 32.70 21.39 -26.44
C ASN A 160 32.21 21.61 -27.88
N CYS A 161 31.58 20.59 -28.47
CA CYS A 161 31.07 20.65 -29.83
C CYS A 161 29.57 20.92 -29.87
N ARG A 162 29.16 21.98 -30.56
CA ARG A 162 27.78 22.45 -30.62
C ARG A 162 27.44 22.98 -32.01
N ALA A 163 26.36 22.48 -32.62
CA ALA A 163 25.75 23.14 -33.77
C ALA A 163 24.78 24.23 -33.29
N SER A 164 25.05 25.48 -33.68
CA SER A 164 24.23 26.65 -33.31
C SER A 164 22.79 26.57 -33.82
N THR A 165 22.56 25.89 -34.95
CA THR A 165 21.25 25.74 -35.60
C THR A 165 20.35 24.69 -34.94
N SER A 166 20.88 23.89 -33.99
CA SER A 166 20.19 22.74 -33.41
C SER A 166 18.83 23.07 -32.81
N LEU A 167 18.77 24.09 -31.95
CA LEU A 167 17.55 24.47 -31.26
C LEU A 167 16.49 25.00 -32.24
N GLY A 168 16.89 25.90 -33.14
CA GLY A 168 16.00 26.49 -34.13
C GLY A 168 15.38 25.44 -35.05
N PHE A 169 16.18 24.48 -35.54
CA PHE A 169 15.69 23.40 -36.39
C PHE A 169 14.69 22.49 -35.67
N VAL A 170 15.02 22.04 -34.45
CA VAL A 170 14.13 21.15 -33.68
C VAL A 170 12.85 21.87 -33.26
N GLN A 171 12.93 23.15 -32.90
CA GLN A 171 11.75 23.98 -32.63
C GLN A 171 10.85 24.10 -33.86
N LYS A 172 11.41 24.48 -35.01
CA LYS A 172 10.67 24.58 -36.27
C LYS A 172 9.99 23.27 -36.66
N THR A 173 10.65 22.15 -36.40
CA THR A 173 10.17 20.82 -36.83
C THR A 173 9.16 20.22 -35.86
N CYS A 174 9.35 20.37 -34.55
CA CYS A 174 8.62 19.62 -33.52
C CYS A 174 7.71 20.45 -32.62
N LYS A 175 7.95 21.76 -32.47
CA LYS A 175 7.14 22.60 -31.57
C LYS A 175 5.68 22.59 -32.03
N GLY A 176 4.76 22.44 -31.08
CA GLY A 176 3.32 22.41 -31.36
C GLY A 176 2.77 21.06 -31.86
N LYS A 177 3.62 20.06 -32.13
CA LYS A 177 3.20 18.73 -32.58
C LYS A 177 3.03 17.75 -31.42
N VAL A 178 2.20 16.73 -31.62
CA VAL A 178 2.02 15.62 -30.65
C VAL A 178 3.09 14.54 -30.85
N SER A 179 3.58 14.37 -32.08
CA SER A 179 4.61 13.40 -32.46
C SER A 179 5.60 14.08 -33.40
N CYS A 180 6.90 13.82 -33.23
CA CYS A 180 7.95 14.37 -34.09
C CYS A 180 9.08 13.36 -34.30
N ALA A 181 9.40 13.08 -35.55
CA ALA A 181 10.56 12.28 -35.93
C ALA A 181 11.80 13.16 -36.03
N LEU A 182 12.88 12.73 -35.41
CA LEU A 182 14.17 13.41 -35.39
C LEU A 182 15.25 12.50 -35.96
N HIS A 183 16.12 13.06 -36.79
CA HIS A 183 17.26 12.36 -37.38
C HIS A 183 18.55 13.10 -37.01
N ALA A 184 19.39 12.48 -36.19
CA ALA A 184 20.66 13.06 -35.76
C ALA A 184 21.73 12.86 -36.84
N SER A 185 21.81 13.77 -37.81
CA SER A 185 22.76 13.65 -38.94
C SER A 185 23.35 14.99 -39.37
N ASN A 186 24.53 14.92 -39.99
CA ASN A 186 25.24 16.09 -40.54
C ASN A 186 24.45 16.77 -41.67
N SER A 187 23.65 16.01 -42.43
CA SER A 187 22.78 16.58 -43.48
C SER A 187 21.70 17.52 -42.93
N VAL A 188 21.30 17.33 -41.67
CA VAL A 188 20.21 18.10 -41.04
C VAL A 188 20.78 19.28 -40.24
N PHE A 189 21.86 19.05 -39.49
CA PHE A 189 22.38 20.02 -38.51
C PHE A 189 23.74 20.61 -38.89
N GLY A 190 24.33 20.18 -40.01
CA GLY A 190 25.74 20.44 -40.35
C GLY A 190 26.70 19.57 -39.53
N ASP A 191 28.00 19.75 -39.77
CA ASP A 191 29.06 19.07 -39.01
C ASP A 191 29.87 20.07 -38.16
N PRO A 192 29.45 20.33 -36.90
CA PRO A 192 30.11 21.29 -36.01
C PRO A 192 31.47 20.81 -35.46
N CYS A 193 31.81 19.54 -35.59
CA CYS A 193 33.10 18.99 -35.18
C CYS A 193 33.42 17.74 -36.01
N ARG A 194 34.13 17.97 -37.12
CA ARG A 194 34.55 16.90 -38.04
C ARG A 194 35.43 15.88 -37.33
N GLY A 195 35.23 14.60 -37.67
CA GLY A 195 35.97 13.49 -37.06
C GLY A 195 35.51 13.09 -35.65
N VAL A 196 34.55 13.79 -35.07
CA VAL A 196 33.97 13.45 -33.75
C VAL A 196 32.57 12.88 -33.94
N ARG A 197 32.31 11.74 -33.31
CA ARG A 197 30.98 11.13 -33.29
C ARG A 197 30.03 11.98 -32.45
N LYS A 198 28.99 12.55 -33.06
CA LYS A 198 28.04 13.48 -32.40
C LYS A 198 26.80 12.77 -31.88
N TYR A 199 25.97 13.52 -31.18
CA TYR A 199 24.62 13.13 -30.78
C TYR A 199 23.73 14.36 -30.65
N LEU A 200 22.43 14.16 -30.87
CA LEU A 200 21.38 15.15 -30.64
C LEU A 200 20.80 14.93 -29.25
N THR A 201 20.92 15.92 -28.36
CA THR A 201 20.16 15.97 -27.10
C THR A 201 18.99 16.92 -27.29
N VAL A 202 17.77 16.50 -26.92
CA VAL A 202 16.57 17.35 -26.94
C VAL A 202 15.87 17.30 -25.60
N LYS A 203 15.62 18.46 -25.01
CA LYS A 203 14.80 18.64 -23.81
C LYS A 203 13.48 19.29 -24.21
N TYR A 204 12.37 18.66 -23.86
CA TYR A 204 11.04 19.12 -24.25
C TYR A 204 10.02 18.88 -23.14
N LYS A 205 8.94 19.67 -23.13
CA LYS A 205 7.80 19.50 -22.24
C LYS A 205 6.55 19.23 -23.08
N CYS A 206 5.62 18.45 -22.53
CA CYS A 206 4.31 18.23 -23.14
C CYS A 206 3.28 19.07 -22.38
N GLU A 207 2.70 20.06 -23.03
CA GLU A 207 1.76 21.02 -22.45
C GLU A 207 0.40 20.90 -23.15
#